data_AF-A0A2S4RV39-F1
#
_entry.id   AF-A0A2S4RV39-F1
#
_cell.length_a   1.000
_cell.length_b   1.000
_cell.length_c   1.000
_cell.angle_alpha   90.00
_cell.angle_beta   90.00
_cell.angle_gamma   90.00
#
_symmetry.space_group_name_H-M   'P 1'
#
loop_
_entity.id
_entity.type
_entity.pdbx_description
1 polymer ?
#
loop_
_entity_poly.entity_id
_entity_poly.type
_entity_poly.pdbx_seq_one_letter_code
_entity_poly.pdbx_strand_id
1 'polypeptide(L)'
;MNKDTKQAPQKWLDRFSLFEKYGSPSSPEYQNALYSVGFTERTRYSYNFLAFLFGIVYFCALGLWRKTLSLFGILLGLSYMYSSIASHAYYLKINLICKWLRNTGNYLTLHFWI
;
A
#
# COMPACT_ATOMS: atom_id res chain seq x y z
N MET A 1 27.92 33.46 24.20
CA MET A 1 28.21 32.17 24.89
C MET A 1 29.06 31.31 23.96
N ASN A 2 29.94 30.51 24.56
CA ASN A 2 31.17 29.92 24.00
C ASN A 2 30.96 28.51 23.39
N LYS A 3 31.89 28.11 22.50
CA LYS A 3 32.31 26.77 22.01
C LYS A 3 31.45 25.99 21.01
N ASP A 4 32.04 25.75 19.83
CA ASP A 4 31.98 24.50 19.06
C ASP A 4 30.62 23.91 18.67
N THR A 5 29.66 24.73 18.24
CA THR A 5 28.44 24.17 17.62
C THR A 5 28.76 23.77 16.18
N LYS A 6 29.06 22.49 15.93
CA LYS A 6 28.84 21.92 14.59
C LYS A 6 27.38 22.25 14.24
N GLN A 7 27.16 23.24 13.36
CA GLN A 7 25.82 23.63 12.96
C GLN A 7 25.10 22.37 12.50
N ALA A 8 23.99 22.05 13.16
CA ALA A 8 23.17 20.93 12.73
C ALA A 8 22.75 21.16 11.28
N PRO A 9 22.63 20.11 10.45
CA PRO A 9 22.18 20.28 9.07
C PRO A 9 20.87 21.09 9.04
N GLN A 10 20.73 22.00 8.07
CA GLN A 10 19.59 22.92 7.98
C GLN A 10 18.24 22.21 8.16
N LYS A 11 18.10 21.01 7.58
CA LYS A 11 16.94 20.12 7.74
C LYS A 11 16.53 19.86 9.20
N TRP A 12 17.49 19.71 10.11
CA TRP A 12 17.22 19.49 11.53
C TRP A 12 16.85 20.79 12.24
N LEU A 13 17.51 21.90 11.91
CA LEU A 13 17.18 23.22 12.45
C LEU A 13 15.73 23.60 12.11
N ASP A 14 15.30 23.36 10.87
CA ASP A 14 13.92 23.65 10.42
C ASP A 14 12.86 22.82 11.16
N ARG A 15 13.20 21.57 11.54
CA ARG A 15 12.28 20.72 12.32
C ARG A 15 12.15 21.24 13.75
N PHE A 16 13.28 21.60 14.38
CA PHE A 16 13.28 22.11 15.74
C PHE A 16 12.60 23.46 15.86
N SER A 17 12.76 24.35 14.87
CA SER A 17 12.06 25.64 14.87
C SER A 17 10.54 25.50 14.76
N LEU A 18 10.05 24.48 14.04
CA LEU A 18 8.63 24.15 13.98
C LEU A 18 8.10 23.66 15.34
N PHE A 19 8.85 22.79 16.02
CA PHE A 19 8.50 22.31 17.36
C PHE A 19 8.54 23.42 18.42
N GLU A 20 9.51 24.31 18.34
CA GLU A 20 9.65 25.44 19.27
C GLU A 20 8.49 26.44 19.11
N LYS A 21 8.00 26.64 17.89
CA LYS A 21 6.93 27.58 17.58
C LYS A 21 5.52 27.04 17.85
N TYR A 22 5.25 25.76 17.55
CA TYR A 22 3.90 25.18 17.60
C TYR A 22 3.72 24.08 18.65
N GLY A 23 4.80 23.71 19.35
CA GLY A 23 4.79 22.69 20.39
C GLY A 23 4.79 21.26 19.83
N SER A 24 4.13 20.36 20.55
CA SER A 24 4.11 18.92 20.25
C SER A 24 3.54 18.61 18.86
N PRO A 25 4.07 17.60 18.13
CA PRO A 25 3.51 17.18 16.86
C PRO A 25 2.06 16.68 16.93
N SER A 26 1.57 16.36 18.12
CA SER A 26 0.18 15.98 18.36
C SER A 26 -0.78 17.16 18.45
N SER A 27 -0.29 18.42 18.51
CA SER A 27 -1.15 19.58 18.63
C SER A 27 -1.84 19.90 17.29
N PRO A 28 -3.12 20.35 17.31
CA PRO A 28 -3.81 20.81 16.10
C PRO A 28 -3.05 21.95 15.40
N GLU A 29 -2.41 22.83 16.18
CA GLU A 29 -1.65 23.98 15.68
C GLU A 29 -0.40 23.55 14.91
N TYR A 30 0.32 22.55 15.41
CA TYR A 30 1.46 21.96 14.72
C TYR A 30 1.02 21.29 13.42
N GLN A 31 -0.06 20.52 13.47
CA GLN A 31 -0.61 19.88 12.27
C GLN A 31 -0.99 20.93 11.23
N ASN A 32 -1.69 21.99 11.60
CA ASN A 32 -2.06 23.08 10.69
C ASN A 32 -0.83 23.78 10.08
N ALA A 33 0.24 24.00 10.85
CA ALA A 33 1.49 24.55 10.35
C ALA A 33 2.24 23.59 9.42
N LEU A 34 2.18 22.28 9.70
CA LEU A 34 2.75 21.26 8.84
C LEU A 34 1.92 21.08 7.55
N TYR A 35 0.61 21.33 7.62
CA TYR A 35 -0.29 21.28 6.47
C TYR A 35 -0.21 22.53 5.59
N SER A 36 0.20 23.67 6.15
CA SER A 36 0.42 24.90 5.38
C SER A 36 1.72 24.90 4.58
N VAL A 37 2.73 24.10 4.96
CA VAL A 37 3.92 23.88 4.14
C VAL A 37 3.65 22.94 2.97
N GLY A 38 4.38 23.15 1.86
CA GLY A 38 4.28 22.33 0.66
C GLY A 38 4.59 20.84 0.90
N PHE A 39 4.05 19.98 0.03
CA PHE A 39 4.16 18.52 0.16
C PHE A 39 5.61 18.00 0.30
N THR A 40 6.54 18.58 -0.45
CA THR A 40 7.96 18.20 -0.43
C THR A 40 8.60 18.50 0.93
N GLU A 41 8.33 19.67 1.48
CA GLU A 41 8.85 20.11 2.78
C GLU A 41 8.24 19.29 3.91
N ARG A 42 6.92 19.02 3.84
CA ARG A 42 6.23 18.14 4.78
C ARG A 42 6.87 16.76 4.81
N THR A 43 7.10 16.17 3.65
CA THR A 43 7.74 14.84 3.54
C THR A 43 9.19 14.90 4.05
N ARG A 44 9.93 16.00 3.79
CA ARG A 44 11.28 16.19 4.33
C ARG A 44 11.29 16.26 5.86
N TYR A 45 10.28 16.88 6.49
CA TYR A 45 10.20 16.98 7.94
C TYR A 45 9.74 15.68 8.59
N SER A 46 8.73 15.01 8.02
CA SER A 46 8.14 13.80 8.61
C SER A 46 8.90 12.52 8.30
N TYR A 47 9.51 12.40 7.11
CA TYR A 47 10.11 11.14 6.65
C TYR A 47 11.63 11.10 6.83
N ASN A 48 12.13 9.95 7.26
CA ASN A 48 13.55 9.62 7.29
C ASN A 48 13.75 8.27 6.59
N PHE A 49 14.20 8.32 5.34
CA PHE A 49 14.40 7.12 4.52
C PHE A 49 15.38 6.13 5.15
N LEU A 50 16.46 6.63 5.77
CA LEU A 50 17.41 5.77 6.47
C LEU A 50 16.76 5.09 7.67
N ALA A 51 15.94 5.81 8.45
CA ALA A 51 15.22 5.20 9.57
C ALA A 51 14.24 4.11 9.10
N PHE A 52 13.56 4.32 7.96
CA PHE A 52 12.72 3.30 7.34
C PHE A 52 13.53 2.06 6.93
N LEU A 53 14.66 2.26 6.25
CA LEU A 53 15.52 1.16 5.81
C LEU A 53 16.14 0.40 6.99
N PHE A 54 16.62 1.11 8.01
CA PHE A 54 17.11 0.50 9.25
C PHE A 54 16.01 -0.25 9.98
N GLY A 55 14.75 0.18 9.90
CA GLY A 55 13.60 -0.58 10.39
C GLY A 55 13.46 -1.95 9.74
N ILE A 56 13.62 -2.02 8.41
CA ILE A 56 13.60 -3.31 7.67
C ILE A 56 14.78 -4.19 8.08
N VAL A 57 15.99 -3.64 8.12
CA VAL A 57 17.19 -4.40 8.52
C VAL A 57 17.08 -4.89 9.97
N TYR A 58 16.57 -4.06 10.88
CA TYR A 58 16.32 -4.40 12.28
C TYR A 58 15.28 -5.51 12.42
N PHE A 59 14.17 -5.43 11.67
CA PHE A 59 13.15 -6.47 11.61
C PHE A 59 13.71 -7.81 11.12
N CYS A 60 14.63 -7.78 10.14
CA CYS A 60 15.36 -8.95 9.68
C CYS A 60 16.33 -9.50 10.76
N ALA A 61 17.06 -8.63 11.47
CA ALA A 61 18.00 -9.01 12.52
C ALA A 61 17.32 -9.64 13.75
N LEU A 62 16.13 -9.16 14.13
CA LEU A 62 15.28 -9.74 15.17
C LEU A 62 14.77 -11.16 14.84
N GLY A 63 14.95 -11.63 13.60
CA GLY A 63 14.53 -12.98 13.19
C GLY A 63 13.02 -13.16 13.00
N LEU A 64 12.22 -12.10 13.20
CA LEU A 64 10.76 -12.13 13.04
C LEU A 64 10.33 -12.29 11.56
N TRP A 65 11.21 -11.91 10.63
CA TRP A 65 10.98 -12.00 9.19
C TRP A 65 10.64 -13.41 8.70
N ARG A 66 11.20 -14.47 9.31
CA ARG A 66 10.95 -15.85 8.87
C ARG A 66 9.47 -16.23 9.02
N LYS A 67 8.84 -15.88 10.14
CA LYS A 67 7.45 -16.24 10.43
C LYS A 67 6.49 -15.39 9.60
N THR A 68 6.70 -14.08 9.57
CA THR A 68 5.84 -13.14 8.85
C THR A 68 5.89 -13.39 7.34
N LEU A 69 7.08 -13.59 6.77
CA LEU A 69 7.23 -13.83 5.34
C LEU A 69 6.68 -15.20 4.91
N SER A 70 6.80 -16.22 5.77
CA SER A 70 6.18 -17.53 5.53
C SER A 70 4.65 -17.44 5.52
N LEU A 71 4.05 -16.79 6.53
CA LEU A 71 2.59 -16.60 6.58
C LEU A 71 2.10 -15.72 5.41
N PHE A 72 2.85 -14.69 5.04
CA PHE A 72 2.55 -13.84 3.90
C PHE A 72 2.57 -14.62 2.59
N GLY A 73 3.58 -15.45 2.36
CA GLY A 73 3.67 -16.31 1.19
C GLY A 73 2.53 -17.33 1.10
N ILE A 74 2.18 -17.97 2.22
CA ILE A 74 1.03 -18.90 2.28
C ILE A 74 -0.27 -18.16 1.94
N LEU A 75 -0.48 -16.97 2.51
CA LEU A 75 -1.68 -16.18 2.25
C LEU A 75 -1.79 -15.82 0.77
N LEU A 76 -0.71 -15.34 0.15
CA LEU A 76 -0.68 -15.03 -1.28
C LEU A 76 -0.97 -16.27 -2.14
N GLY A 77 -0.38 -17.42 -1.80
CA GLY A 77 -0.63 -18.68 -2.49
C GLY A 77 -2.10 -19.09 -2.42
N LEU A 78 -2.70 -19.06 -1.22
CA LEU A 78 -4.11 -19.38 -1.02
C LEU A 78 -5.04 -18.41 -1.76
N SER A 79 -4.75 -17.11 -1.70
CA SER A 79 -5.51 -16.09 -2.43
C SER A 79 -5.46 -16.33 -3.94
N TYR A 80 -4.28 -16.60 -4.49
CA TYR A 80 -4.11 -16.90 -5.90
C TYR A 80 -4.85 -18.17 -6.33
N MET A 81 -4.73 -19.25 -5.55
CA MET A 81 -5.45 -20.51 -5.81
C MET A 81 -6.96 -20.30 -5.80
N TYR A 82 -7.48 -19.60 -4.80
CA TYR A 82 -8.90 -19.28 -4.71
C TYR A 82 -9.39 -18.49 -5.93
N SER A 83 -8.68 -17.42 -6.31
CA SER A 83 -9.02 -16.60 -7.47
C SER A 83 -8.96 -17.40 -8.77
N SER A 84 -7.99 -18.31 -8.92
CA SER A 84 -7.87 -19.18 -10.09
C SER A 84 -9.06 -20.13 -10.22
N ILE A 85 -9.44 -20.80 -9.13
CA ILE A 85 -10.61 -21.71 -9.09
C ILE A 85 -11.90 -20.95 -9.38
N ALA A 86 -12.10 -19.79 -8.74
CA ALA A 86 -13.28 -18.96 -8.94
C ALA A 86 -13.40 -18.49 -10.40
N SER A 87 -12.28 -18.05 -10.99
CA SER A 87 -12.23 -17.63 -12.41
C SER A 87 -12.59 -18.78 -13.35
N HIS A 88 -12.10 -19.99 -13.07
CA HIS A 88 -12.42 -21.17 -13.86
C HIS A 88 -13.90 -21.55 -13.76
N ALA A 89 -14.48 -21.51 -12.55
CA ALA A 89 -15.91 -21.77 -12.36
C ALA A 89 -16.79 -20.74 -13.08
N TYR A 90 -16.39 -19.45 -13.06
CA TYR A 90 -17.08 -18.39 -13.79
C TYR A 90 -17.04 -18.63 -15.32
N TYR A 91 -15.87 -19.02 -15.86
CA TYR A 91 -15.71 -19.34 -17.26
C TYR A 91 -16.61 -20.50 -17.73
N LEU A 92 -16.72 -21.58 -16.95
CA LEU A 92 -17.60 -22.70 -17.25
C LEU A 92 -19.07 -22.28 -17.30
N LYS A 93 -19.53 -21.44 -16.36
CA LYS A 93 -20.90 -20.92 -16.36
C LYS A 93 -21.21 -20.12 -17.62
N ILE A 94 -20.31 -19.23 -18.03
CA ILE A 94 -20.47 -18.47 -19.28
C ILE A 94 -20.55 -19.41 -20.48
N ASN A 95 -19.65 -20.39 -20.57
CA ASN A 95 -19.64 -21.33 -21.69
C ASN A 95 -20.95 -22.13 -21.78
N LEU A 96 -21.50 -22.57 -20.65
CA LEU A 96 -22.81 -23.22 -20.60
C LEU A 96 -23.94 -22.31 -21.09
N ILE A 97 -23.95 -21.04 -20.67
CA ILE A 97 -24.92 -20.04 -21.15
C ILE A 97 -24.77 -19.85 -22.67
N CYS A 98 -23.55 -19.67 -23.17
CA CYS A 98 -23.30 -19.53 -24.61
C CYS A 98 -23.71 -20.78 -25.41
N LYS A 99 -23.51 -21.97 -24.85
CA LYS A 99 -23.95 -23.23 -25.47
C LYS A 99 -25.48 -23.33 -25.50
N TRP A 100 -26.15 -22.93 -24.43
CA TRP A 100 -27.61 -22.85 -24.39
C TRP A 100 -28.16 -21.84 -25.40
N LEU A 101 -27.60 -20.63 -25.46
CA LEU A 101 -28.00 -19.60 -26.42
C LEU A 101 -27.85 -20.05 -27.88
N ARG A 102 -26.73 -20.70 -28.23
CA ARG A 102 -26.53 -21.29 -29.57
C ARG A 102 -27.55 -22.38 -29.88
N ASN A 103 -27.83 -23.25 -28.91
CA ASN A 103 -28.80 -24.32 -29.09
C ASN A 103 -30.21 -23.77 -29.34
N THR A 104 -30.64 -22.80 -28.52
CA THR A 104 -31.92 -22.10 -28.69
C THR A 104 -32.02 -21.37 -30.02
N GLY A 105 -30.96 -20.67 -30.43
CA GLY A 105 -30.89 -20.01 -31.74
C GLY A 105 -31.05 -20.99 -32.90
N ASN A 106 -30.39 -22.15 -32.83
CA ASN A 106 -30.51 -23.19 -33.85
C ASN A 106 -31.95 -23.73 -33.96
N TYR A 107 -32.65 -23.96 -32.85
CA TYR A 107 -34.06 -24.38 -32.88
C TYR A 107 -34.96 -23.33 -33.54
N LEU A 108 -34.77 -22.06 -33.20
CA LEU A 108 -35.55 -20.97 -33.80
C LEU A 108 -35.31 -20.91 -35.31
N THR A 109 -34.05 -21.00 -35.78
CA THR A 109 -33.77 -21.02 -37.21
C THR A 109 -34.42 -22.20 -37.93
N LEU A 110 -34.36 -23.42 -37.37
CA LEU A 110 -34.95 -24.59 -38.02
C LEU A 110 -36.49 -24.51 -38.13
N HIS A 111 -37.16 -23.89 -37.16
CA HIS A 111 -38.62 -23.70 -37.18
C HIS A 111 -39.13 -22.63 -38.15
N PHE A 112 -38.27 -21.70 -38.62
CA PHE A 112 -38.65 -20.70 -39.63
C PHE A 112 -38.43 -21.17 -41.08
N TRP A 113 -37.77 -22.32 -41.29
CA TRP A 113 -37.47 -22.89 -42.61
C TRP A 113 -38.23 -24.21 -42.89
N ILE A 114 -39.26 -24.53 -42.09
CA ILE A 114 -40.23 -25.62 -42.30
C ILE A 114 -41.62 -24.98 -42.36
#